data_AF-A0A3C0WFB4-F1
#
_entry.id   AF-A0A3C0WFB4-F1
#
_cell.length_a   1.000
_cell.length_b   1.000
_cell.length_c   1.000
_cell.angle_alpha   90.00
_cell.angle_beta   90.00
_cell.angle_gamma   90.00
#
_symmetry.space_group_name_H-M   'P 1'
#
loop_
_entity.id
_entity.type
_entity.pdbx_description
1 polymer ?
#
loop_
_entity_poly.entity_id
_entity_poly.type
_entity_poly.pdbx_seq_one_letter_code
_entity_poly.pdbx_strand_id
1 'polypeptide(L)'
;SALTLAKGVTLLIGMTCTIFAYEMFLAPNRDNILGYTARTFNLALGPLGTMYIAGLFLPRVGQKAILIGTAMSLMTSTYTAWSVEINWMLGLSEQPTYELALELDKGPSIFLITPFAVVGGVFSAFVASFIFPNRKKEETREYLWKAICNRKTEHAG
;
A
#
# COMPACT_ATOMS: atom_id res chain seq x y z
N SER A 1 20.29 -21.77 -13.06
CA SER A 1 21.25 -20.73 -12.65
C SER A 1 20.47 -19.49 -12.23
N ALA A 2 20.62 -19.02 -10.99
CA ALA A 2 19.94 -17.81 -10.49
C ALA A 2 20.15 -16.60 -11.42
N LEU A 3 21.29 -16.55 -12.12
CA LEU A 3 21.61 -15.52 -13.11
C LEU A 3 20.67 -15.53 -14.33
N THR A 4 20.26 -16.69 -14.82
CA THR A 4 19.32 -16.79 -15.95
C THR A 4 17.91 -16.34 -15.55
N LEU A 5 17.51 -16.66 -14.33
CA LEU A 5 16.22 -16.21 -13.77
C LEU A 5 16.23 -14.70 -13.54
N ALA A 6 17.31 -14.16 -12.97
CA ALA A 6 17.49 -12.71 -12.82
C ALA A 6 17.44 -11.98 -14.16
N LYS A 7 18.16 -12.47 -15.18
CA LYS A 7 18.12 -11.89 -16.54
C LYS A 7 16.71 -11.91 -17.13
N GLY A 8 15.98 -13.02 -16.97
CA GLY A 8 14.60 -13.13 -17.43
C GLY A 8 13.66 -12.15 -16.73
N VAL A 9 13.76 -12.03 -15.40
CA VAL A 9 12.96 -11.08 -14.61
C VAL A 9 13.28 -9.64 -14.98
N THR A 10 14.56 -9.27 -15.09
CA THR A 10 14.96 -7.91 -15.49
C THR A 10 14.46 -7.56 -16.89
N LEU A 11 14.54 -8.50 -17.86
CA LEU A 11 14.05 -8.28 -19.21
C LEU A 11 12.53 -8.09 -19.23
N LEU A 12 11.79 -8.91 -18.48
CA LEU A 12 10.33 -8.78 -18.38
C LEU A 12 9.93 -7.44 -17.75
N ILE A 13 10.55 -7.07 -16.62
CA ILE A 13 10.30 -5.78 -15.97
C ILE A 13 10.61 -4.63 -16.93
N GLY A 14 11.78 -4.65 -17.59
CA GLY A 14 12.17 -3.63 -18.56
C GLY A 14 11.17 -3.48 -19.70
N MET A 15 10.73 -4.60 -20.29
CA MET A 15 9.71 -4.58 -21.34
C MET A 15 8.38 -4.00 -20.85
N THR A 16 7.91 -4.39 -19.66
CA THR A 16 6.68 -3.82 -19.09
C THR A 16 6.79 -2.32 -18.87
N CYS A 17 7.92 -1.84 -18.35
CA CYS A 17 8.16 -0.41 -18.17
C CYS A 17 8.17 0.35 -19.51
N THR A 18 8.77 -0.21 -20.56
CA THR A 18 8.77 0.41 -21.90
C THR A 18 7.36 0.49 -22.48
N ILE A 19 6.55 -0.56 -22.33
CA ILE A 19 5.15 -0.55 -22.78
C ILE A 19 4.36 0.53 -22.04
N PHE A 20 4.43 0.58 -20.71
CA PHE A 20 3.74 1.61 -19.93
C PHE A 20 4.22 3.03 -20.27
N ALA A 21 5.52 3.22 -20.50
CA ALA A 21 6.06 4.52 -20.91
C ALA A 21 5.51 4.95 -22.28
N TYR A 22 5.34 4.01 -23.21
CA TYR A 22 4.75 4.27 -24.52
C TYR A 22 3.26 4.63 -24.42
N GLU A 23 2.49 3.91 -23.59
CA GLU A 23 1.08 4.24 -23.31
C GLU A 23 0.94 5.65 -22.70
N MET A 24 1.80 5.99 -21.74
CA MET A 24 1.82 7.34 -21.14
C MET A 24 2.20 8.43 -22.14
N PHE A 25 3.01 8.12 -23.15
CA PHE A 25 3.37 9.06 -24.22
C PHE A 25 2.21 9.34 -25.17
N LEU A 26 1.33 8.36 -25.39
CA LEU A 26 0.14 8.51 -26.25
C LEU A 26 -1.04 9.18 -25.52
N ALA A 27 -1.06 9.14 -24.19
CA ALA A 27 -2.09 9.79 -23.39
C ALA A 27 -2.00 11.33 -23.51
N PRO A 28 -3.11 12.04 -23.78
CA PRO A 28 -3.09 13.49 -23.97
C PRO A 28 -2.72 14.24 -22.67
N ASN A 29 -1.46 14.66 -22.57
CA ASN A 29 -0.82 15.77 -21.83
C ASN A 29 -1.36 16.31 -20.49
N ARG A 30 -2.26 15.63 -19.79
CA ARG A 30 -2.98 16.24 -18.67
C ARG A 30 -2.61 15.74 -17.28
N ASP A 31 -1.97 14.59 -17.21
CA ASP A 31 -1.48 14.07 -15.96
C ASP A 31 0.04 14.19 -15.90
N ASN A 32 0.52 15.03 -15.00
CA ASN A 32 1.93 15.09 -14.68
C ASN A 32 2.40 13.67 -14.31
N ILE A 33 3.39 13.13 -15.02
CA ILE A 33 4.04 11.83 -14.72
C ILE A 33 4.39 11.73 -13.22
N LEU A 34 4.75 12.86 -12.62
CA LEU A 34 4.98 13.04 -11.20
C LEU A 34 3.76 12.69 -10.33
N GLY A 35 2.55 13.06 -10.75
CA GLY A 35 1.30 12.72 -10.09
C GLY A 35 1.02 11.22 -10.10
N TYR A 36 1.17 10.55 -11.25
CA TYR A 36 1.02 9.09 -11.34
C TYR A 36 2.06 8.35 -10.51
N THR A 37 3.31 8.80 -10.55
CA THR A 37 4.39 8.21 -9.75
C THR A 37 4.12 8.41 -8.25
N ALA A 38 3.72 9.61 -7.83
CA ALA A 38 3.41 9.89 -6.43
C ALA A 38 2.22 9.06 -5.92
N ARG A 39 1.15 8.92 -6.71
CA ARG A 39 -0.01 8.06 -6.35
C ARG A 39 0.41 6.60 -6.22
N THR A 40 1.18 6.08 -7.17
CA THR A 40 1.64 4.68 -7.20
C THR A 40 2.59 4.37 -6.03
N PHE A 41 3.50 5.30 -5.73
CA PHE A 41 4.42 5.14 -4.61
C PHE A 41 3.69 5.14 -3.26
N ASN A 42 2.79 6.10 -3.04
CA ASN A 42 1.96 6.13 -1.82
C ASN A 42 1.05 4.90 -1.70
N LEU A 43 0.59 4.36 -2.84
CA LEU A 43 -0.17 3.13 -2.83
C LEU A 43 0.63 1.93 -2.33
N ALA A 44 1.88 1.78 -2.74
CA ALA A 44 2.73 0.69 -2.27
C ALA A 44 3.15 0.88 -0.80
N LEU A 45 3.30 2.13 -0.35
CA LEU A 45 3.65 2.46 1.03
C LEU A 45 2.55 2.08 2.04
N GLY A 46 1.27 2.17 1.67
CA GLY A 46 0.15 1.82 2.56
C GLY A 46 0.25 0.41 3.13
N PRO A 47 0.27 -0.64 2.29
CA PRO A 47 0.40 -2.03 2.71
C PRO A 47 1.72 -2.31 3.45
N LEU A 48 2.84 -1.75 3.00
CA LEU A 48 4.14 -1.92 3.66
C LEU A 48 4.15 -1.31 5.06
N GLY A 49 3.63 -0.08 5.20
CA GLY A 49 3.48 0.59 6.49
C GLY A 49 2.55 -0.18 7.42
N THR A 50 1.48 -0.77 6.89
CA THR A 50 0.58 -1.64 7.64
C THR A 50 1.32 -2.86 8.20
N MET A 51 2.04 -3.60 7.35
CA MET A 51 2.83 -4.76 7.77
C MET A 51 3.84 -4.39 8.85
N TYR A 52 4.55 -3.29 8.67
CA TYR A 52 5.60 -2.84 9.57
C TYR A 52 5.06 -2.41 10.93
N ILE A 53 4.06 -1.51 10.96
CA ILE A 53 3.49 -0.99 12.20
C ILE A 53 2.78 -2.09 12.97
N ALA A 54 1.95 -2.89 12.31
CA ALA A 54 1.26 -3.97 13.00
C ALA A 54 2.25 -5.03 13.51
N GLY A 55 3.32 -5.34 12.76
CA GLY A 55 4.36 -6.27 13.20
C GLY A 55 5.15 -5.77 14.42
N LEU A 56 5.47 -4.47 14.46
CA LEU A 56 6.26 -3.89 15.56
C LEU A 56 5.47 -3.65 16.85
N PHE A 57 4.20 -3.28 16.74
CA PHE A 57 3.42 -2.78 17.87
C PHE A 57 2.29 -3.72 18.31
N LEU A 58 1.84 -4.65 17.48
CA LEU A 58 0.68 -5.51 17.77
C LEU A 58 1.09 -6.99 17.92
N PRO A 59 1.48 -7.46 19.11
CA PRO A 59 1.91 -8.86 19.33
C PRO A 59 0.84 -9.91 19.03
N ARG A 60 -0.43 -9.49 19.04
CA ARG A 60 -1.57 -10.38 18.79
C ARG A 60 -1.79 -10.66 17.30
N VAL A 61 -1.31 -9.78 16.42
CA VAL A 61 -1.54 -9.91 14.97
C VAL A 61 -0.68 -11.05 14.43
N GLY A 62 -1.35 -12.13 14.00
CA GLY A 62 -0.69 -13.26 13.34
C GLY A 62 -0.64 -13.10 11.82
N GLN A 63 -0.01 -14.05 11.14
CA GLN A 63 0.16 -14.05 9.67
C GLN A 63 -1.17 -13.91 8.89
N LYS A 64 -2.24 -14.56 9.35
CA LYS A 64 -3.55 -14.47 8.69
C LYS A 64 -4.20 -13.10 8.89
N ALA A 65 -4.12 -12.55 10.10
CA ALA A 65 -4.66 -11.24 10.43
C ALA A 65 -3.92 -10.13 9.67
N ILE A 66 -2.59 -10.22 9.56
CA ILE A 66 -1.83 -9.22 8.79
C ILE A 66 -2.10 -9.30 7.30
N LEU A 67 -2.33 -10.49 6.73
CA LEU A 67 -2.71 -10.64 5.33
C LEU A 67 -4.03 -9.91 5.04
N ILE A 68 -5.03 -10.07 5.91
CA ILE A 68 -6.32 -9.35 5.81
C ILE A 68 -6.10 -7.84 5.92
N GLY A 69 -5.36 -7.38 6.92
CA GLY A 69 -5.08 -5.94 7.08
C GLY A 69 -4.30 -5.34 5.92
N THR A 70 -3.35 -6.08 5.36
CA THR A 70 -2.59 -5.68 4.16
C THR A 70 -3.50 -5.59 2.95
N ALA A 71 -4.38 -6.57 2.74
CA ALA A 71 -5.34 -6.53 1.64
C ALA A 71 -6.30 -5.34 1.77
N MET A 72 -6.80 -5.06 2.98
CA MET A 72 -7.61 -3.87 3.24
C MET A 72 -6.82 -2.58 3.01
N SER A 73 -5.56 -2.53 3.44
CA SER A 73 -4.68 -1.38 3.19
C SER A 73 -4.47 -1.11 1.71
N LEU A 74 -4.29 -2.18 0.92
CA LEU A 74 -4.15 -2.09 -0.53
C LEU A 74 -5.45 -1.58 -1.17
N MET A 75 -6.60 -2.13 -0.78
CA MET A 75 -7.91 -1.66 -1.28
C MET A 75 -8.14 -0.18 -0.97
N THR A 76 -7.90 0.23 0.28
CA THR A 76 -8.02 1.64 0.68
C THR A 76 -7.05 2.51 -0.10
N SER A 77 -5.79 2.10 -0.26
CA SER A 77 -4.80 2.85 -1.03
C SER A 77 -5.22 3.05 -2.49
N THR A 78 -5.66 1.96 -3.15
CA THR A 78 -6.15 1.98 -4.54
C THR A 78 -7.35 2.90 -4.67
N TYR A 79 -8.34 2.76 -3.80
CA TYR A 79 -9.53 3.61 -3.82
C TYR A 79 -9.17 5.08 -3.61
N THR A 80 -8.29 5.39 -2.66
CA THR A 80 -7.91 6.78 -2.36
C THR A 80 -7.07 7.40 -3.49
N ALA A 81 -6.22 6.61 -4.16
CA ALA A 81 -5.36 7.05 -5.24
C ALA A 81 -6.12 7.33 -6.57
N TRP A 82 -7.18 6.56 -6.83
CA TRP A 82 -7.95 6.65 -8.09
C TRP A 82 -9.45 6.77 -7.83
N SER A 83 -9.83 7.50 -6.78
CA SER A 83 -11.23 7.63 -6.36
C SER A 83 -12.14 8.18 -7.47
N VAL A 84 -11.66 9.15 -8.25
CA VAL A 84 -12.43 9.79 -9.32
C VAL A 84 -12.66 8.82 -10.46
N GLU A 85 -11.60 8.14 -10.88
CA GLU A 85 -11.60 7.16 -11.95
C GLU A 85 -12.48 5.95 -11.58
N ILE A 86 -12.36 5.45 -10.34
CA ILE A 86 -13.16 4.35 -9.82
C ILE A 86 -14.64 4.75 -9.71
N ASN A 87 -14.95 5.92 -9.15
CA ASN A 87 -16.33 6.38 -9.02
C ASN A 87 -16.99 6.59 -10.38
N TRP A 88 -16.27 7.11 -11.36
CA TRP A 88 -16.76 7.23 -12.73
C TRP A 88 -17.02 5.84 -13.36
N MET A 89 -16.08 4.90 -13.24
CA MET A 89 -16.25 3.53 -13.76
C MET A 89 -17.41 2.78 -13.11
N LEU A 90 -17.70 3.04 -11.83
CA LEU A 90 -18.81 2.43 -11.09
C LEU A 90 -20.15 3.15 -11.31
N GLY A 91 -20.18 4.24 -12.10
CA GLY A 91 -21.38 5.05 -12.31
C GLY A 91 -21.83 5.82 -11.07
N LEU A 92 -20.92 6.02 -10.11
CA LEU A 92 -21.12 6.80 -8.89
C LEU A 92 -20.78 8.28 -9.06
N SER A 93 -20.13 8.66 -10.16
CA SER A 93 -19.87 10.05 -10.50
C SER A 93 -21.13 10.70 -11.10
N GLU A 94 -21.42 11.93 -10.68
CA GLU A 94 -22.50 12.74 -11.25
C GLU A 94 -22.17 13.26 -12.66
N GLN A 95 -20.90 13.11 -13.11
CA GLN A 95 -20.43 13.70 -14.34
C GLN A 95 -20.59 12.77 -15.56
N PRO A 96 -21.10 13.28 -16.70
CA PRO A 96 -21.40 12.48 -17.88
C PRO A 96 -20.17 12.05 -18.68
N THR A 97 -19.01 12.67 -18.47
CA THR A 97 -17.79 12.41 -19.24
C THR A 97 -16.58 12.29 -18.33
N TYR A 98 -15.68 11.36 -18.64
CA TYR A 98 -14.48 11.08 -17.86
C TYR A 98 -13.58 12.31 -17.66
N GLU A 99 -13.38 13.11 -18.72
CA GLU A 99 -12.55 14.32 -18.65
C GLU A 99 -13.14 15.37 -17.70
N LEU A 100 -14.47 15.49 -17.67
CA LEU A 100 -15.16 16.43 -16.79
C LEU A 100 -15.11 15.96 -15.33
N ALA A 101 -15.20 14.65 -15.09
CA ALA A 101 -15.01 14.08 -13.76
C ALA A 101 -13.61 14.40 -13.21
N LEU A 102 -12.56 14.24 -14.02
CA LEU A 102 -11.19 14.58 -13.62
C LEU A 102 -10.96 16.08 -13.35
N GLU A 103 -11.71 16.97 -14.02
CA GLU A 103 -11.61 18.41 -13.80
C GLU A 103 -12.37 18.88 -12.56
N LEU A 104 -13.60 18.40 -12.38
CA LEU A 104 -14.52 18.89 -11.34
C LEU A 104 -14.37 18.14 -10.02
N ASP A 105 -14.17 16.83 -10.05
CA ASP A 105 -14.03 16.05 -8.82
C ASP A 105 -12.60 16.13 -8.29
N LYS A 106 -12.46 16.76 -7.12
CA LYS A 106 -11.22 16.71 -6.35
C LYS A 106 -11.26 15.47 -5.47
N GLY A 107 -10.60 14.41 -5.95
CA GLY A 107 -10.32 13.24 -5.12
C GLY A 107 -9.51 13.60 -3.85
N PRO A 108 -9.37 12.65 -2.91
CA PRO A 108 -8.58 12.85 -1.70
C PRO A 108 -7.16 13.30 -2.03
N SER A 109 -6.58 14.13 -1.16
CA SER A 109 -5.19 14.57 -1.29
C SER A 109 -4.24 13.38 -1.39
N ILE A 110 -3.26 13.45 -2.29
CA ILE A 110 -2.24 12.41 -2.49
C ILE A 110 -1.52 12.08 -1.17
N PHE A 111 -1.34 13.07 -0.30
CA PHE A 111 -0.71 12.91 1.01
C PHE A 111 -1.55 12.08 2.01
N LEU A 112 -2.85 11.91 1.76
CA LEU A 112 -3.75 11.16 2.63
C LEU A 112 -3.86 9.68 2.26
N ILE A 113 -3.39 9.28 1.07
CA ILE A 113 -3.43 7.88 0.60
C ILE A 113 -2.75 6.97 1.62
N THR A 114 -1.49 7.26 1.95
CA THR A 114 -0.68 6.44 2.87
C THR A 114 -1.25 6.39 4.30
N PRO A 115 -1.54 7.52 4.99
CA PRO A 115 -2.02 7.45 6.37
C PRO A 115 -3.39 6.76 6.47
N PHE A 116 -4.33 6.98 5.55
CA PHE A 116 -5.62 6.26 5.60
C PHE A 116 -5.46 4.77 5.35
N ALA A 117 -4.63 4.40 4.38
CA ALA A 117 -4.33 3.00 4.11
C ALA A 117 -3.65 2.29 5.28
N VAL A 118 -2.67 2.94 5.91
CA VAL A 118 -1.95 2.38 7.06
C VAL A 118 -2.87 2.25 8.27
N VAL A 119 -3.59 3.30 8.64
CA VAL A 119 -4.50 3.27 9.80
C VAL A 119 -5.62 2.25 9.58
N GLY A 120 -6.26 2.26 8.42
CA GLY A 120 -7.30 1.30 8.07
C GLY A 120 -6.79 -0.14 8.03
N GLY A 121 -5.60 -0.35 7.48
CA GLY A 121 -4.95 -1.65 7.41
C GLY A 121 -4.56 -2.19 8.79
N VAL A 122 -3.94 -1.37 9.64
CA VAL A 122 -3.55 -1.75 11.01
C VAL A 122 -4.78 -2.03 11.86
N PHE A 123 -5.82 -1.20 11.77
CA PHE A 123 -7.08 -1.43 12.46
C PHE A 123 -7.75 -2.74 12.00
N SER A 124 -7.79 -2.98 10.69
CA SER A 124 -8.33 -4.22 10.13
C SER A 124 -7.54 -5.46 10.58
N ALA A 125 -6.21 -5.37 10.60
CA ALA A 125 -5.35 -6.43 11.13
C ALA A 125 -5.61 -6.68 12.62
N PHE A 126 -5.78 -5.61 13.40
CA PHE A 126 -6.10 -5.69 14.82
C PHE A 126 -7.44 -6.39 15.06
N VAL A 127 -8.50 -5.98 14.36
CA VAL A 127 -9.83 -6.61 14.43
C VAL A 127 -9.75 -8.07 13.99
N ALA A 128 -9.10 -8.36 12.87
CA ALA A 128 -8.90 -9.73 12.39
C ALA A 128 -8.11 -10.60 13.38
N SER A 129 -7.25 -10.01 14.21
CA SER A 129 -6.47 -10.74 15.23
C SER A 129 -7.31 -11.29 16.39
N PHE A 130 -8.56 -10.86 16.54
CA PHE A 130 -9.49 -11.48 17.49
C PHE A 130 -9.97 -12.85 17.00
N ILE A 131 -10.14 -13.00 15.68
CA ILE A 131 -10.55 -14.26 15.03
C ILE A 131 -9.33 -15.13 14.73
N PHE A 132 -8.24 -14.52 14.27
CA PHE A 132 -6.99 -15.18 13.88
C PHE A 132 -5.82 -14.71 14.74
N PRO A 133 -5.78 -15.04 16.04
CA PRO A 133 -4.71 -14.61 16.92
C PRO A 133 -3.38 -15.26 16.53
N ASN A 134 -2.29 -14.54 16.79
CA ASN A 134 -0.94 -15.08 16.70
C ASN A 134 -0.79 -16.28 17.66
N ARG A 135 -0.35 -17.43 17.12
CA ARG A 135 -0.10 -18.66 17.88
C ARG A 135 1.27 -18.68 18.56
N LYS A 136 2.25 -17.90 18.06
CA LYS A 136 3.65 -17.88 18.50
C LYS A 136 4.01 -16.59 19.24
N LYS A 137 3.13 -16.13 20.12
CA LYS A 137 3.26 -14.81 20.79
C LYS A 137 4.57 -14.64 21.56
N GLU A 138 5.08 -15.72 22.15
CA GLU A 138 6.32 -15.66 22.94
C GLU A 138 7.55 -15.42 22.05
N GLU A 139 7.68 -16.14 20.93
CA GLU A 139 8.74 -15.91 19.94
C GLU A 139 8.67 -14.49 19.33
N THR A 140 7.46 -13.95 19.13
CA THR A 140 7.29 -12.64 18.50
C THR A 140 7.57 -11.47 19.42
N ARG A 141 7.59 -11.68 20.74
CA ARG A 141 7.82 -10.61 21.73
C ARG A 141 9.20 -9.99 21.61
N GLU A 142 10.20 -10.75 21.20
CA GLU A 142 11.57 -10.27 21.03
C GLU A 142 11.72 -9.27 19.88
N TYR A 143 10.83 -9.33 18.88
CA TYR A 143 10.84 -8.46 17.71
C TYR A 143 9.96 -7.22 17.86
N LEU A 144 9.26 -7.06 18.99
CA LEU A 144 8.45 -5.88 19.25
C LEU A 144 9.34 -4.66 19.49
N TRP A 145 8.84 -3.48 19.12
CA TRP A 145 9.51 -2.21 19.36
C TRP A 145 10.00 -2.04 20.80
N LYS A 146 9.16 -2.43 21.78
CA LYS A 146 9.50 -2.37 23.20
C LYS A 146 10.72 -3.22 23.57
N ALA A 147 10.83 -4.42 23.01
CA ALA A 147 11.97 -5.31 23.28
C ALA A 147 13.26 -4.78 22.64
N ILE A 148 13.17 -4.23 21.43
CA ILE A 148 14.29 -3.60 20.72
C ILE A 148 14.84 -2.41 21.51
N CYS A 149 13.96 -1.53 22.03
CA CYS A 149 14.37 -0.39 22.85
C CYS A 149 15.10 -0.83 24.13
N ASN A 150 14.64 -1.89 24.79
CA ASN A 150 15.22 -2.38 26.03
C ASN A 150 16.59 -3.08 25.83
N ARG A 151 16.82 -3.79 24.72
CA ARG A 151 18.15 -4.35 24.42
C ARG A 151 19.22 -3.28 24.25
N LYS A 152 18.86 -2.14 23.65
CA LYS A 152 19.82 -1.06 23.37
C LYS A 152 20.35 -0.40 24.64
N THR A 153 19.57 -0.39 25.72
CA THR A 153 20.00 0.14 27.02
C THR A 153 20.95 -0.78 27.78
N GLU A 154 20.90 -2.10 27.56
CA GLU A 154 21.79 -3.07 28.23
C GLU A 154 23.20 -3.13 27.65
N HIS A 155 23.39 -2.72 26.39
CA HIS A 155 24.70 -2.65 25.74
C HIS A 155 25.37 -1.27 25.82
N ALA A 156 24.69 -0.28 26.42
CA ALA A 156 25.16 1.11 26.53
C ALA A 156 25.57 1.51 27.96
N GLY A 157 25.51 0.58 28.93
CA GLY A 157 26.03 0.72 30.30
C GLY A 157 27.09 -0.33 30.56
#